data_AF-A0A151PH98-F1
#
_entry.id   AF-A0A151PH98-F1
#
_cell.length_a   1.000
_cell.length_b   1.000
_cell.length_c   1.000
_cell.angle_alpha   90.00
_cell.angle_beta   90.00
_cell.angle_gamma   90.00
#
_symmetry.space_group_name_H-M   'P 1'
#
loop_
_entity.id
_entity.type
_entity.pdbx_description
1 polymer ?
#
loop_
_entity_poly.entity_id
_entity_poly.type
_entity_poly.pdbx_seq_one_letter_code
_entity_poly.pdbx_strand_id
1 'polypeptide(L)'
;MGPTQDTLAAHLHCMSYVNCVSYVILLHILLPPSFQGSVLLQFWLNSGIYKSHLHFHLFGTRKPRDSFTEHTGHEGPGKLTAGWMQLPAPRKEKMSPAGPWILVTLLSACTWTTASEGSLPFHMDSVIHVLEAVEPDLGGHINLTVPDLARGLGCCDSDLEQLLLGAAPAMPLDLPSLTQERRAFLSSLLVPPAPALALASSVQHGVVLVPDGTTVALSPLLAGIDAGLKRRREMPLPPTALGSGPGVDLSHASSGPELPRTIDALYAVTIAKALGLAFLLTRHNKSKAAMGPDGCWDNVAEPQNFTLLGSPSALPDAIINGALDGVVLGAWLAERTEPPAPVSTLLREYYAAGDLTGPGQARSNFRRQNFAALSPTKALTGQVASALLLLQTLPQTQALFQGVGTEELLGLAHKAAQEFTVTYLECPAIIPRCMWEARPYKGEPQQLHLPLGFLYIHHTYIPSQPCRSFPECAANMRAMQRFHQDDHGWNDIGYNFVVGSDGYLYQGRGWHWVGAHTRGYNNKGYGVSYIGDYSTTLPEPFTLALVRNRFLRCAVAGARLQANYTVHGHRQMGHTKCPGDALFQEIETWHGFK
;
A
#
# COMPACT_ATOMS: atom_id res chain seq x y z
N MET A 1 14.18 52.71 -2.03
CA MET A 1 14.87 52.31 -3.26
C MET A 1 14.44 50.89 -3.56
N GLY A 2 13.52 50.72 -4.51
CA GLY A 2 12.99 49.41 -4.89
C GLY A 2 13.95 48.69 -5.85
N PRO A 3 14.00 47.36 -5.86
CA PRO A 3 14.72 46.63 -6.90
C PRO A 3 13.92 46.65 -8.21
N THR A 4 14.65 46.74 -9.31
CA THR A 4 14.18 46.92 -10.69
C THR A 4 13.64 45.62 -11.32
N GLN A 5 12.86 45.79 -12.39
CA GLN A 5 12.07 44.79 -13.14
C GLN A 5 12.78 43.51 -13.60
N ASP A 6 14.11 43.41 -13.50
CA ASP A 6 14.86 42.23 -13.97
C ASP A 6 14.96 41.09 -12.94
N THR A 7 14.56 41.31 -11.68
CA THR A 7 14.58 40.26 -10.64
C THR A 7 13.30 39.43 -10.56
N LEU A 8 12.21 39.83 -11.23
CA LEU A 8 10.95 39.08 -11.22
C LEU A 8 10.84 38.04 -12.36
N ALA A 9 11.60 38.20 -13.44
CA ALA A 9 11.56 37.29 -14.59
C ALA A 9 12.34 35.98 -14.36
N ALA A 10 13.30 35.96 -13.43
CA ALA A 10 14.13 34.78 -13.17
C ALA A 10 13.50 33.75 -12.22
N HIS A 11 12.35 34.04 -11.60
CA HIS A 11 11.64 33.10 -10.70
C HIS A 11 10.48 32.34 -11.36
N LEU A 12 10.19 32.58 -12.64
CA LEU A 12 9.03 32.00 -13.32
C LEU A 12 9.32 30.81 -14.25
N HIS A 13 10.55 30.26 -14.25
CA HIS A 13 10.91 29.17 -15.17
C HIS A 13 11.12 27.78 -14.53
N CYS A 14 10.77 27.59 -13.26
CA CYS A 14 10.80 26.28 -12.61
C CYS A 14 9.55 26.08 -11.73
N MET A 15 8.41 25.68 -12.30
CA MET A 15 7.37 24.96 -11.53
C MET A 15 6.59 23.97 -12.39
N SER A 16 6.53 22.75 -11.88
CA SER A 16 5.84 21.57 -12.40
C SER A 16 4.34 21.61 -12.10
N TYR A 17 3.59 20.87 -12.92
CA TYR A 17 2.13 20.72 -13.00
C TYR A 17 1.47 20.18 -11.70
N VAL A 18 1.25 21.02 -10.69
CA VAL A 18 0.26 20.72 -9.63
C VAL A 18 -0.39 22.04 -9.16
N ASN A 19 -1.73 22.07 -9.11
CA ASN A 19 -2.60 23.14 -8.60
C ASN A 19 -2.95 24.34 -9.50
N CYS A 20 -3.74 24.11 -10.56
CA CYS A 20 -4.37 25.18 -11.34
C CYS A 20 -5.55 25.90 -10.63
N VAL A 21 -6.14 25.36 -9.56
CA VAL A 21 -7.38 25.92 -8.98
C VAL A 21 -7.10 27.02 -7.94
N SER A 22 -5.99 26.92 -7.20
CA SER A 22 -5.64 27.90 -6.15
C SER A 22 -5.09 29.22 -6.71
N TYR A 23 -4.53 29.21 -7.92
CA TYR A 23 -3.89 30.39 -8.51
C TYR A 23 -4.88 31.39 -9.12
N VAL A 24 -6.02 30.92 -9.62
CA VAL A 24 -7.08 31.78 -10.21
C VAL A 24 -7.77 32.63 -9.12
N ILE A 25 -7.88 32.09 -7.91
CA ILE A 25 -8.47 32.81 -6.77
C ILE A 25 -7.51 33.89 -6.25
N LEU A 26 -6.20 33.64 -6.24
CA LEU A 26 -5.20 34.61 -5.81
C LEU A 26 -5.08 35.81 -6.77
N LEU A 27 -5.25 35.58 -8.08
CA LEU A 27 -5.18 36.61 -9.11
C LEU A 27 -6.37 37.59 -9.10
N HIS A 28 -7.53 37.19 -8.59
CA HIS A 28 -8.69 38.08 -8.46
C HIS A 28 -8.63 39.01 -7.24
N ILE A 29 -7.81 38.69 -6.24
CA ILE A 29 -7.75 39.44 -4.98
C ILE A 29 -6.71 40.57 -5.03
N LEU A 30 -5.71 40.50 -5.91
CA LEU A 30 -4.50 41.34 -5.82
C LEU A 30 -4.22 42.30 -7.00
N LEU A 31 -5.05 42.36 -8.05
CA LEU A 31 -4.78 43.23 -9.21
C LEU A 31 -5.99 44.07 -9.67
N PRO A 32 -5.78 45.35 -10.04
CA PRO A 32 -6.85 46.22 -10.54
C PRO A 32 -7.35 45.83 -11.95
N PRO A 33 -8.58 46.22 -12.32
CA PRO A 33 -9.30 45.69 -13.50
C PRO A 33 -8.65 45.97 -14.85
N SER A 34 -7.75 46.95 -14.94
CA SER A 34 -7.10 47.37 -16.17
C SER A 34 -5.99 46.42 -16.68
N PHE A 35 -5.60 45.42 -15.89
CA PHE A 35 -4.51 44.49 -16.24
C PHE A 35 -4.92 43.02 -16.44
N GLN A 36 -6.22 42.71 -16.32
CA GLN A 36 -6.71 41.34 -16.46
C GLN A 36 -6.73 40.85 -17.93
N GLY A 37 -6.80 41.75 -18.92
CA GLY A 37 -6.89 41.39 -20.34
C GLY A 37 -5.60 40.85 -20.97
N SER A 38 -4.43 41.35 -20.55
CA SER A 38 -3.16 41.03 -21.23
C SER A 38 -2.47 39.77 -20.69
N VAL A 39 -2.74 39.39 -19.43
CA VAL A 39 -2.11 38.21 -18.80
C VAL A 39 -2.80 36.91 -19.22
N LEU A 40 -4.12 36.95 -19.45
CA LEU A 40 -4.90 35.79 -19.90
C LEU A 40 -4.56 35.38 -21.35
N LEU A 41 -4.22 36.33 -22.23
CA LEU A 41 -3.89 36.06 -23.63
C LEU A 41 -2.51 35.39 -23.79
N GLN A 42 -1.53 35.78 -22.96
CA GLN A 42 -0.18 35.18 -22.96
C GLN A 42 -0.19 33.75 -22.39
N PHE A 43 -1.05 33.49 -21.39
CA PHE A 43 -1.23 32.16 -20.82
C PHE A 43 -1.90 31.19 -21.82
N TRP A 44 -2.91 31.69 -22.57
CA TRP A 44 -3.62 30.92 -23.59
C TRP A 44 -2.74 30.53 -24.78
N LEU A 45 -1.86 31.43 -25.24
CA LEU A 45 -0.97 31.19 -26.40
C LEU A 45 0.15 30.18 -26.09
N ASN A 46 0.62 30.08 -24.84
CA ASN A 46 1.71 29.16 -24.45
C ASN A 46 1.23 27.77 -24.00
N SER A 47 -0.06 27.57 -23.74
CA SER A 47 -0.59 26.28 -23.24
C SER A 47 -0.93 25.22 -24.31
N GLY A 48 -0.83 25.52 -25.61
CA GLY A 48 -0.89 24.49 -26.67
C GLY A 48 -2.19 23.67 -26.76
N ILE A 49 -3.33 24.20 -26.32
CA ILE A 49 -4.63 23.50 -26.38
C ILE A 49 -5.37 23.96 -27.64
N TYR A 50 -5.35 23.17 -28.72
CA TYR A 50 -6.53 22.83 -29.54
C TYR A 50 -6.19 21.87 -30.70
N LYS A 51 -6.71 20.64 -30.59
CA LYS A 51 -7.47 19.91 -31.62
C LYS A 51 -8.40 18.98 -30.83
N SER A 52 -9.64 19.36 -30.57
CA SER A 52 -10.74 19.04 -31.47
C SER A 52 -12.04 19.62 -30.88
N HIS A 53 -12.90 20.11 -31.77
CA HIS A 53 -14.35 20.29 -31.65
C HIS A 53 -15.00 20.24 -30.25
N LEU A 54 -15.64 21.34 -29.80
CA LEU A 54 -17.11 21.44 -29.82
C LEU A 54 -17.64 22.83 -29.41
N HIS A 55 -18.71 23.19 -30.09
CA HIS A 55 -19.76 24.17 -29.82
C HIS A 55 -19.92 24.70 -28.38
N PHE A 56 -19.97 26.03 -28.25
CA PHE A 56 -20.66 26.72 -27.15
C PHE A 56 -22.10 27.06 -27.58
N HIS A 57 -23.08 26.54 -26.82
CA HIS A 57 -24.44 27.08 -26.78
C HIS A 57 -24.56 27.96 -25.53
N LEU A 58 -24.75 29.27 -25.72
CA LEU A 58 -25.11 30.22 -24.67
C LEU A 58 -26.64 30.27 -24.52
N PHE A 59 -27.11 30.15 -23.28
CA PHE A 59 -28.49 30.48 -22.91
C PHE A 59 -28.68 32.00 -22.87
N GLY A 60 -29.67 32.50 -23.60
CA GLY A 60 -30.15 33.88 -23.53
C GLY A 60 -31.64 33.93 -23.89
N THR A 61 -32.45 34.33 -22.92
CA THR A 61 -33.91 34.32 -22.89
C THR A 61 -34.60 35.25 -23.90
N ARG A 62 -35.66 34.78 -24.60
CA ARG A 62 -37.03 35.38 -24.73
C ARG A 62 -37.81 34.76 -25.92
N LYS A 63 -39.05 34.35 -25.66
CA LYS A 63 -40.15 33.89 -26.57
C LYS A 63 -40.63 35.01 -27.53
N PRO A 64 -41.63 34.79 -28.43
CA PRO A 64 -41.92 33.65 -29.35
C PRO A 64 -42.34 34.15 -30.77
N ARG A 65 -42.42 33.25 -31.78
CA ARG A 65 -43.53 33.12 -32.78
C ARG A 65 -43.13 32.40 -34.08
N ASP A 66 -44.07 31.54 -34.51
CA ASP A 66 -44.57 31.32 -35.87
C ASP A 66 -43.73 30.55 -36.93
N SER A 67 -44.14 29.28 -37.14
CA SER A 67 -44.69 28.66 -38.37
C SER A 67 -43.95 28.69 -39.73
N PHE A 68 -44.26 27.65 -40.53
CA PHE A 68 -44.00 27.36 -41.97
C PHE A 68 -42.75 26.50 -42.25
N THR A 69 -42.85 25.19 -42.53
CA THR A 69 -43.31 24.42 -43.73
C THR A 69 -42.42 24.51 -44.98
N GLU A 70 -41.97 23.32 -45.40
CA GLU A 70 -41.81 22.77 -46.77
C GLU A 70 -41.17 23.58 -47.92
N HIS A 71 -40.14 22.98 -48.55
CA HIS A 71 -40.07 22.57 -49.97
C HIS A 71 -38.60 22.20 -50.33
N THR A 72 -38.25 20.94 -50.65
CA THR A 72 -38.27 20.21 -51.95
C THR A 72 -37.53 20.87 -53.13
N GLY A 73 -36.64 20.10 -53.78
CA GLY A 73 -36.12 20.31 -55.15
C GLY A 73 -34.60 20.13 -55.24
N HIS A 74 -34.05 18.94 -55.52
CA HIS A 74 -33.70 18.38 -56.84
C HIS A 74 -32.94 19.32 -57.79
N GLU A 75 -31.68 18.99 -58.13
CA GLU A 75 -31.19 18.70 -59.49
C GLU A 75 -29.68 18.35 -59.50
N GLY A 76 -29.27 17.52 -60.48
CA GLY A 76 -27.97 16.85 -60.57
C GLY A 76 -26.88 17.57 -61.39
N PRO A 77 -26.00 16.85 -62.12
CA PRO A 77 -24.55 16.91 -61.89
C PRO A 77 -23.74 17.63 -62.98
N GLY A 78 -22.57 18.18 -62.61
CA GLY A 78 -21.61 18.80 -63.54
C GLY A 78 -20.15 18.41 -63.24
N LYS A 79 -19.50 17.77 -64.22
CA LYS A 79 -18.06 17.45 -64.28
C LYS A 79 -17.19 18.72 -64.28
N LEU A 80 -15.96 18.64 -63.77
CA LEU A 80 -14.81 19.44 -64.25
C LEU A 80 -13.47 18.79 -63.87
N THR A 81 -12.44 19.16 -64.63
CA THR A 81 -11.24 18.42 -65.03
C THR A 81 -9.99 18.63 -64.17
N ALA A 82 -9.01 17.75 -64.34
CA ALA A 82 -7.68 17.77 -63.74
C ALA A 82 -6.79 18.93 -64.25
N GLY A 83 -5.90 19.41 -63.37
CA GLY A 83 -4.79 20.31 -63.69
C GLY A 83 -3.63 20.09 -62.72
N TRP A 84 -2.47 19.71 -63.25
CA TRP A 84 -1.20 19.57 -62.53
C TRP A 84 -0.45 20.91 -62.53
N MET A 85 0.17 21.29 -61.41
CA MET A 85 1.26 22.28 -61.43
C MET A 85 2.27 22.01 -60.30
N GLN A 86 3.55 22.08 -60.69
CA GLN A 86 4.75 21.65 -59.97
C GLN A 86 5.16 22.60 -58.83
N LEU A 87 5.73 22.04 -57.76
CA LEU A 87 6.46 22.77 -56.71
C LEU A 87 7.99 22.61 -56.91
N PRO A 88 8.81 23.65 -56.66
CA PRO A 88 10.26 23.57 -56.87
C PRO A 88 11.02 22.95 -55.69
N ALA A 89 12.16 22.33 -56.00
CA ALA A 89 13.07 21.63 -55.10
C ALA A 89 13.94 22.57 -54.21
N PRO A 90 14.42 22.13 -53.03
CA PRO A 90 15.28 22.91 -52.16
C PRO A 90 16.74 22.91 -52.63
N ARG A 91 17.38 24.08 -52.51
CA ARG A 91 18.76 24.36 -52.90
C ARG A 91 19.73 23.94 -51.79
N LYS A 92 20.81 23.24 -52.16
CA LYS A 92 21.93 22.83 -51.30
C LYS A 92 22.87 24.02 -51.03
N GLU A 93 23.26 24.24 -49.79
CA GLU A 93 24.42 25.07 -49.45
C GLU A 93 25.50 24.24 -48.73
N LYS A 94 26.75 24.57 -49.09
CA LYS A 94 28.00 23.85 -48.80
C LYS A 94 28.58 24.28 -47.46
N MET A 95 29.27 23.35 -46.80
CA MET A 95 29.96 23.54 -45.52
C MET A 95 31.46 23.27 -45.69
N SER A 96 32.33 24.15 -45.19
CA SER A 96 33.73 23.91 -44.76
C SER A 96 34.43 25.23 -44.35
N PRO A 97 35.58 25.24 -43.64
CA PRO A 97 35.89 24.56 -42.36
C PRO A 97 36.63 25.52 -41.38
N ALA A 98 36.33 25.49 -40.08
CA ALA A 98 37.20 26.10 -39.07
C ALA A 98 37.09 25.39 -37.70
N GLY A 99 38.17 24.67 -37.35
CA GLY A 99 38.81 24.56 -36.03
C GLY A 99 37.97 24.26 -34.76
N PRO A 100 38.28 23.20 -33.99
CA PRO A 100 37.50 22.75 -32.84
C PRO A 100 38.17 23.10 -31.51
N TRP A 101 37.81 24.20 -30.86
CA TRP A 101 38.08 24.42 -29.43
C TRP A 101 37.00 25.36 -28.87
N ILE A 102 36.55 25.11 -27.64
CA ILE A 102 35.43 25.79 -26.93
C ILE A 102 34.07 25.08 -27.09
N LEU A 103 33.97 23.83 -26.62
CA LEU A 103 32.69 23.25 -26.19
C LEU A 103 32.90 22.15 -25.13
N VAL A 104 33.76 22.43 -24.14
CA VAL A 104 33.99 21.55 -22.96
C VAL A 104 33.85 22.28 -21.62
N THR A 105 33.47 23.57 -21.59
CA THR A 105 33.36 24.32 -20.32
C THR A 105 32.05 25.08 -20.12
N LEU A 106 30.93 24.60 -20.67
CA LEU A 106 29.58 25.12 -20.38
C LEU A 106 28.50 24.01 -20.32
N LEU A 107 28.85 22.84 -19.78
CA LEU A 107 27.89 21.77 -19.44
C LEU A 107 28.12 21.20 -18.03
N SER A 108 28.57 22.04 -17.10
CA SER A 108 28.83 21.66 -15.70
C SER A 108 28.27 22.67 -14.68
N ALA A 109 27.32 23.51 -15.09
CA ALA A 109 26.67 24.47 -14.19
C ALA A 109 25.15 24.55 -14.45
N CYS A 110 24.45 23.41 -14.38
CA CYS A 110 23.00 23.32 -14.23
C CYS A 110 22.62 21.97 -13.57
N THR A 111 23.26 21.63 -12.44
CA THR A 111 22.78 20.58 -11.52
C THR A 111 22.87 21.07 -10.09
N TRP A 112 22.42 22.29 -9.86
CA TRP A 112 22.13 22.78 -8.52
C TRP A 112 20.79 23.50 -8.62
N THR A 113 19.73 22.74 -8.92
CA THR A 113 18.47 23.05 -8.27
C THR A 113 18.78 22.95 -6.79
N THR A 114 18.74 24.08 -6.09
CA THR A 114 18.73 24.11 -4.64
C THR A 114 17.67 23.12 -4.20
N ALA A 115 18.09 21.97 -3.69
CA ALA A 115 17.23 21.14 -2.89
C ALA A 115 16.66 22.10 -1.83
N SER A 116 15.33 22.26 -1.78
CA SER A 116 14.75 22.55 -0.47
C SER A 116 15.37 21.52 0.47
N GLU A 117 15.93 21.92 1.61
CA GLU A 117 16.39 20.97 2.64
C GLU A 117 15.31 19.89 2.80
N GLY A 118 15.56 18.73 2.20
CA GLY A 118 14.49 17.88 1.67
C GLY A 118 14.16 16.83 2.70
N SER A 119 12.93 16.83 3.20
CA SER A 119 12.46 15.83 4.15
C SER A 119 12.76 14.42 3.64
N LEU A 120 13.46 13.63 4.46
CA LEU A 120 13.77 12.22 4.18
C LEU A 120 12.51 11.47 3.70
N PRO A 121 12.60 10.67 2.62
CA PRO A 121 11.46 9.90 2.14
C PRO A 121 11.06 8.85 3.18
N PHE A 122 9.77 8.53 3.25
CA PHE A 122 9.23 7.50 4.15
C PHE A 122 9.46 6.08 3.63
N HIS A 123 10.73 5.77 3.36
CA HIS A 123 11.22 4.43 3.08
C HIS A 123 11.82 3.79 4.32
N MET A 124 11.69 2.46 4.44
CA MET A 124 12.40 1.71 5.47
C MET A 124 13.92 1.86 5.36
N ASP A 125 14.47 2.02 4.15
CA ASP A 125 15.90 2.29 3.97
C ASP A 125 16.34 3.62 4.59
N SER A 126 15.47 4.64 4.57
CA SER A 126 15.73 5.91 5.25
C SER A 126 15.70 5.75 6.78
N VAL A 127 14.79 4.93 7.30
CA VAL A 127 14.78 4.54 8.73
C VAL A 127 16.07 3.81 9.10
N ILE A 128 16.45 2.78 8.34
CA ILE A 128 17.67 2.01 8.57
C ILE A 128 18.89 2.93 8.54
N HIS A 129 19.00 3.82 7.56
CA HIS A 129 20.12 4.75 7.45
C HIS A 129 20.23 5.71 8.65
N VAL A 130 19.08 6.19 9.17
CA VAL A 130 19.05 7.01 10.39
C VAL A 130 19.49 6.18 11.60
N LEU A 131 19.02 4.93 11.72
CA LEU A 131 19.39 4.04 12.82
C LEU A 131 20.88 3.67 12.79
N GLU A 132 21.46 3.37 11.63
CA GLU A 132 22.90 3.08 11.47
C GLU A 132 23.78 4.22 11.97
N ALA A 133 23.33 5.46 11.80
CA ALA A 133 24.05 6.63 12.28
C ALA A 133 23.93 6.81 13.80
N VAL A 134 22.78 6.44 14.41
CA VAL A 134 22.50 6.72 15.83
C VAL A 134 22.88 5.57 16.76
N GLU A 135 22.83 4.33 16.31
CA GLU A 135 23.12 3.15 17.14
C GLU A 135 24.51 3.13 17.79
N PRO A 136 25.60 3.58 17.13
CA PRO A 136 26.91 3.69 17.79
C PRO A 136 26.89 4.61 19.01
N ASP A 137 26.15 5.73 18.95
CA ASP A 137 26.03 6.68 20.07
C ASP A 137 25.29 6.05 21.25
N LEU A 138 24.23 5.26 20.96
CA LEU A 138 23.41 4.58 21.97
C LEU A 138 24.21 3.52 22.75
N GLY A 139 25.00 2.71 22.04
CA GLY A 139 25.81 1.64 22.64
C GLY A 139 27.06 2.16 23.35
N GLY A 140 27.67 3.23 22.85
CA GLY A 140 28.93 3.76 23.38
C GLY A 140 28.79 4.66 24.61
N HIS A 141 27.76 5.50 24.68
CA HIS A 141 27.70 6.58 25.69
C HIS A 141 26.71 6.34 26.84
N ILE A 142 25.62 5.60 26.60
CA ILE A 142 24.44 5.63 27.52
C ILE A 142 23.85 4.23 27.75
N ASN A 143 24.35 3.20 27.05
CA ASN A 143 23.86 1.81 27.13
C ASN A 143 22.34 1.71 26.91
N LEU A 144 21.84 2.45 25.92
CA LEU A 144 20.44 2.44 25.49
C LEU A 144 20.28 1.61 24.22
N THR A 145 19.05 1.13 23.99
CA THR A 145 18.68 0.41 22.77
C THR A 145 17.89 1.31 21.81
N VAL A 146 17.73 0.90 20.55
CA VAL A 146 16.84 1.60 19.60
C VAL A 146 15.40 1.69 20.10
N PRO A 147 14.81 0.62 20.69
CA PRO A 147 13.51 0.76 21.33
C PRO A 147 13.47 1.78 22.48
N ASP A 148 14.52 1.89 23.28
CA ASP A 148 14.60 2.92 24.33
C ASP A 148 14.56 4.34 23.73
N LEU A 149 15.31 4.57 22.64
CA LEU A 149 15.25 5.82 21.88
C LEU A 149 13.82 6.06 21.35
N ALA A 150 13.20 5.06 20.74
CA ALA A 150 11.87 5.17 20.18
C ALA A 150 10.81 5.54 21.24
N ARG A 151 10.91 4.92 22.43
CA ARG A 151 10.06 5.25 23.58
C ARG A 151 10.31 6.65 24.11
N GLY A 152 11.57 7.08 24.18
CA GLY A 152 11.95 8.45 24.53
C GLY A 152 11.45 9.51 23.53
N LEU A 153 11.20 9.13 22.28
CA LEU A 153 10.60 9.98 21.24
C LEU A 153 9.06 9.92 21.20
N GLY A 154 8.43 9.20 22.13
CA GLY A 154 6.97 9.14 22.27
C GLY A 154 6.30 7.91 21.63
N CYS A 155 7.07 6.91 21.19
CA CYS A 155 6.47 5.62 20.86
C CYS A 155 6.00 4.89 22.11
N CYS A 156 4.94 4.09 21.97
CA CYS A 156 4.79 2.88 22.77
C CYS A 156 4.75 3.17 24.29
N ASP A 157 4.05 4.25 24.69
CA ASP A 157 4.05 4.78 26.06
C ASP A 157 2.68 4.73 26.75
N SER A 158 1.76 3.88 26.28
CA SER A 158 0.51 3.64 27.01
C SER A 158 0.76 2.93 28.34
N ASP A 159 -0.19 3.05 29.28
CA ASP A 159 -0.14 2.35 30.58
C ASP A 159 0.13 0.84 30.43
N LEU A 160 -0.44 0.19 29.39
CA LEU A 160 -0.21 -1.22 29.12
C LEU A 160 1.25 -1.50 28.69
N GLU A 161 1.81 -0.66 27.82
CA GLU A 161 3.20 -0.81 27.39
C GLU A 161 4.17 -0.51 28.53
N GLN A 162 3.90 0.51 29.35
CA GLN A 162 4.69 0.80 30.55
C GLN A 162 4.65 -0.36 31.55
N LEU A 163 3.49 -0.98 31.74
CA LEU A 163 3.34 -2.13 32.63
C LEU A 163 4.14 -3.35 32.13
N LEU A 164 4.12 -3.62 30.82
CA LEU A 164 4.70 -4.84 30.25
C LEU A 164 6.19 -4.68 29.86
N LEU A 165 6.58 -3.49 29.41
CA LEU A 165 7.95 -3.18 28.94
C LEU A 165 8.76 -2.37 29.96
N GLY A 166 8.16 -1.95 31.08
CA GLY A 166 8.78 -1.05 32.06
C GLY A 166 8.66 0.43 31.66
N ALA A 167 9.06 1.36 32.54
CA ALA A 167 9.02 2.79 32.24
C ALA A 167 9.95 3.18 31.06
N ALA A 168 9.55 4.17 30.26
CA ALA A 168 10.41 4.73 29.23
C ALA A 168 11.62 5.43 29.88
N PRO A 169 12.84 5.26 29.35
CA PRO A 169 13.99 5.97 29.88
C PRO A 169 13.88 7.46 29.59
N ALA A 170 14.42 8.29 30.50
CA ALA A 170 14.54 9.71 30.26
C ALA A 170 15.45 9.93 29.04
N MET A 171 14.92 10.55 27.99
CA MET A 171 15.64 10.72 26.74
C MET A 171 16.85 11.66 26.94
N PRO A 172 18.08 11.23 26.60
CA PRO A 172 19.26 12.10 26.69
C PRO A 172 19.18 13.20 25.63
N LEU A 173 19.35 14.46 26.04
CA LEU A 173 19.22 15.62 25.15
C LEU A 173 20.33 15.68 24.07
N ASP A 174 21.49 15.09 24.31
CA ASP A 174 22.67 15.16 23.43
C ASP A 174 23.08 13.78 22.88
N LEU A 175 22.45 13.37 21.78
CA LEU A 175 22.97 12.33 20.89
C LEU A 175 23.54 13.02 19.63
N PRO A 176 24.87 13.09 19.44
CA PRO A 176 25.50 13.85 18.36
C PRO A 176 24.97 13.48 16.96
N SER A 177 24.70 12.20 16.74
CA SER A 177 24.23 11.70 15.44
C SER A 177 22.72 11.87 15.24
N LEU A 178 21.95 12.20 16.29
CA LEU A 178 20.52 12.48 16.21
C LEU A 178 20.30 13.98 15.94
N THR A 179 20.59 14.40 14.71
CA THR A 179 20.32 15.77 14.25
C THR A 179 18.84 16.12 14.39
N GLN A 180 18.51 17.42 14.39
CA GLN A 180 17.12 17.87 14.50
C GLN A 180 16.22 17.31 13.39
N GLU A 181 16.75 17.19 12.17
CA GLU A 181 16.07 16.57 11.03
C GLU A 181 15.78 15.09 11.26
N ARG A 182 16.79 14.31 11.68
CA ARG A 182 16.63 12.88 12.01
C ARG A 182 15.65 12.65 13.15
N ARG A 183 15.70 13.51 14.18
CA ARG A 183 14.75 13.51 15.30
C ARG A 183 13.33 13.76 14.81
N ALA A 184 13.12 14.78 13.97
CA ALA A 184 11.81 15.09 13.42
C ALA A 184 11.27 13.94 12.56
N PHE A 185 12.12 13.34 11.72
CA PHE A 185 11.79 12.18 10.90
C PHE A 185 11.38 10.96 11.73
N LEU A 186 12.15 10.59 12.76
CA LEU A 186 11.75 9.47 13.63
C LEU A 186 10.49 9.79 14.43
N SER A 187 10.35 11.02 14.92
CA SER A 187 9.17 11.41 15.72
C SER A 187 7.88 11.36 14.90
N SER A 188 7.92 11.75 13.61
CA SER A 188 6.76 11.65 12.72
C SER A 188 6.34 10.21 12.42
N LEU A 189 7.26 9.26 12.56
CA LEU A 189 7.00 7.83 12.36
C LEU A 189 6.54 7.10 13.64
N LEU A 190 6.88 7.64 14.81
CA LEU A 190 6.67 6.97 16.10
C LEU A 190 5.47 7.50 16.87
N VAL A 191 5.15 8.79 16.73
CA VAL A 191 4.06 9.43 17.46
C VAL A 191 2.78 9.32 16.64
N PRO A 192 1.79 8.50 17.05
CA PRO A 192 0.53 8.43 16.34
C PRO A 192 -0.23 9.76 16.46
N PRO A 193 -0.96 10.19 15.41
CA PRO A 193 -1.87 11.32 15.54
C PRO A 193 -2.97 11.01 16.54
N ALA A 194 -3.58 12.05 17.12
CA ALA A 194 -4.67 11.88 18.08
C ALA A 194 -5.78 10.95 17.53
N PRO A 195 -6.36 10.04 18.33
CA PRO A 195 -7.27 9.00 17.83
C PRO A 195 -8.48 9.52 17.03
N ALA A 196 -9.02 10.68 17.43
CA ALA A 196 -10.13 11.32 16.73
C ALA A 196 -9.74 11.83 15.33
N LEU A 197 -8.49 12.28 15.16
CA LEU A 197 -7.97 12.75 13.88
C LEU A 197 -7.62 11.58 12.94
N ALA A 198 -7.10 10.48 13.51
CA ALA A 198 -6.78 9.27 12.76
C ALA A 198 -8.01 8.65 12.08
N LEU A 199 -9.17 8.67 12.74
CA LEU A 199 -10.43 8.14 12.18
C LEU A 199 -11.17 9.13 11.26
N ALA A 200 -10.73 10.39 11.20
CA ALA A 200 -11.32 11.44 10.39
C ALA A 200 -10.54 11.73 9.09
N SER A 201 -9.29 11.26 9.01
CA SER A 201 -8.39 11.47 7.88
C SER A 201 -8.26 10.21 7.03
N SER A 202 -8.21 10.36 5.71
CA SER A 202 -7.78 9.29 4.81
C SER A 202 -6.25 9.15 4.74
N VAL A 203 -5.51 10.12 5.28
CA VAL A 203 -4.04 10.08 5.35
C VAL A 203 -3.60 9.36 6.63
N GLN A 204 -2.83 8.31 6.44
CA GLN A 204 -2.26 7.52 7.51
C GLN A 204 -0.82 7.96 7.79
N HIS A 205 -0.52 8.15 9.07
CA HIS A 205 0.80 8.57 9.57
C HIS A 205 1.51 7.41 10.26
N GLY A 206 2.80 7.58 10.59
CA GLY A 206 3.55 6.58 11.34
C GLY A 206 4.01 5.37 10.51
N VAL A 207 3.96 5.48 9.19
CA VAL A 207 4.15 4.36 8.25
C VAL A 207 5.27 4.62 7.26
N VAL A 208 5.88 3.55 6.77
CA VAL A 208 6.93 3.59 5.75
C VAL A 208 6.71 2.52 4.69
N LEU A 209 7.12 2.81 3.46
CA LEU A 209 7.22 1.85 2.38
C LEU A 209 8.44 0.95 2.62
N VAL A 210 8.24 -0.37 2.58
CA VAL A 210 9.32 -1.35 2.68
C VAL A 210 9.71 -1.90 1.30
N PRO A 211 10.95 -2.42 1.13
CA PRO A 211 11.47 -2.91 -0.16
C PRO A 211 10.64 -3.99 -0.84
N ASP A 212 9.81 -4.72 -0.10
CA ASP A 212 8.92 -5.75 -0.63
C ASP A 212 7.62 -5.20 -1.24
N GLY A 213 7.46 -3.86 -1.28
CA GLY A 213 6.34 -3.17 -1.93
C GLY A 213 5.12 -2.94 -1.04
N THR A 214 5.18 -3.37 0.22
CA THR A 214 4.11 -3.14 1.19
C THR A 214 4.41 -1.95 2.10
N THR A 215 3.46 -1.60 2.96
CA THR A 215 3.59 -0.51 3.92
C THR A 215 3.51 -1.05 5.34
N VAL A 216 4.37 -0.55 6.24
CA VAL A 216 4.44 -0.98 7.65
C VAL A 216 4.43 0.22 8.59
N ALA A 217 3.77 0.09 9.73
CA ALA A 217 3.85 1.08 10.81
C ALA A 217 5.07 0.81 11.70
N LEU A 218 5.86 1.86 11.98
CA LEU A 218 7.12 1.71 12.71
C LEU A 218 6.89 1.44 14.21
N SER A 219 5.87 2.06 14.81
CA SER A 219 5.58 1.92 16.24
C SER A 219 5.37 0.47 16.71
N PRO A 220 4.42 -0.31 16.16
CA PRO A 220 4.21 -1.70 16.60
C PRO A 220 5.39 -2.62 16.23
N LEU A 221 6.13 -2.30 15.16
CA LEU A 221 7.35 -3.02 14.79
C LEU A 221 8.41 -2.90 15.89
N LEU A 222 8.71 -1.68 16.34
CA LEU A 222 9.70 -1.45 17.39
C LEU A 222 9.22 -1.93 18.77
N ALA A 223 7.92 -1.86 19.05
CA ALA A 223 7.34 -2.42 20.29
C ALA A 223 7.59 -3.94 20.40
N GLY A 224 7.45 -4.67 19.28
CA GLY A 224 7.74 -6.10 19.23
C GLY A 224 9.23 -6.41 19.43
N ILE A 225 10.11 -5.61 18.82
CA ILE A 225 11.56 -5.71 19.03
C ILE A 225 11.92 -5.47 20.51
N ASP A 226 11.35 -4.46 21.17
CA ASP A 226 11.57 -4.21 22.61
C ASP A 226 11.16 -5.43 23.47
N ALA A 227 9.97 -5.96 23.23
CA ALA A 227 9.47 -7.14 23.94
C ALA A 227 10.38 -8.37 23.73
N GLY A 228 10.91 -8.54 22.52
CA GLY A 228 11.86 -9.59 22.17
C GLY A 228 13.19 -9.47 22.91
N LEU A 229 13.79 -8.27 22.91
CA LEU A 229 15.02 -7.97 23.65
C LEU A 229 14.85 -8.21 25.17
N LYS A 230 13.65 -7.98 25.68
CA LYS A 230 13.26 -8.26 27.08
C LYS A 230 12.81 -9.71 27.34
N ARG A 231 13.02 -10.62 26.38
CA ARG A 231 12.81 -12.08 26.48
C ARG A 231 11.36 -12.52 26.66
N ARG A 232 10.39 -11.87 25.99
CA ARG A 232 8.96 -12.25 26.00
C ARG A 232 8.43 -12.56 27.40
N ARG A 233 8.28 -11.53 28.22
CA ARG A 233 7.76 -11.71 29.58
C ARG A 233 6.31 -12.16 29.53
N GLU A 234 6.06 -13.41 29.89
CA GLU A 234 4.74 -13.87 30.28
C GLU A 234 4.44 -13.40 31.70
N MET A 235 3.32 -12.69 31.86
CA MET A 235 2.87 -12.16 33.14
C MET A 235 1.52 -12.76 33.52
N PRO A 236 1.32 -13.21 34.77
CA PRO A 236 0.00 -13.56 35.27
C PRO A 236 -0.93 -12.35 35.26
N LEU A 237 -2.19 -12.53 34.86
CA LEU A 237 -3.19 -11.47 34.97
C LEU A 237 -3.48 -11.15 36.44
N PRO A 238 -3.67 -9.86 36.81
CA PRO A 238 -3.98 -9.50 38.19
C PRO A 238 -5.36 -10.05 38.59
N PRO A 239 -5.59 -10.42 39.86
CA PRO A 239 -6.89 -10.94 40.33
C PRO A 239 -8.06 -9.99 40.01
N THR A 240 -7.80 -8.68 40.02
CA THR A 240 -8.77 -7.64 39.64
C THR A 240 -9.25 -7.77 38.20
N ALA A 241 -8.40 -8.21 37.27
CA ALA A 241 -8.77 -8.46 35.88
C ALA A 241 -9.56 -9.77 35.69
N LEU A 242 -9.42 -10.72 36.62
CA LEU A 242 -10.11 -12.02 36.62
C LEU A 242 -11.44 -11.99 37.38
N GLY A 243 -11.87 -10.82 37.88
CA GLY A 243 -13.09 -10.68 38.67
C GLY A 243 -13.00 -11.23 40.10
N SER A 244 -11.80 -11.63 40.54
CA SER A 244 -11.51 -12.12 41.89
C SER A 244 -10.97 -11.00 42.78
N GLY A 245 -11.84 -10.07 43.14
CA GLY A 245 -11.63 -9.23 44.32
C GLY A 245 -11.67 -10.07 45.62
N PRO A 246 -11.20 -9.54 46.76
CA PRO A 246 -11.22 -10.28 48.01
C PRO A 246 -12.66 -10.71 48.37
N GLY A 247 -12.92 -12.02 48.37
CA GLY A 247 -14.19 -12.63 48.79
C GLY A 247 -15.01 -13.37 47.73
N VAL A 248 -14.55 -13.49 46.47
CA VAL A 248 -15.28 -14.25 45.43
C VAL A 248 -14.68 -15.66 45.27
N ASP A 249 -15.41 -16.68 45.71
CA ASP A 249 -15.05 -18.10 45.54
C ASP A 249 -15.43 -18.56 44.12
N LEU A 250 -14.41 -18.88 43.30
CA LEU A 250 -14.55 -19.31 41.90
C LEU A 250 -14.63 -20.84 41.75
N SER A 251 -14.75 -21.60 42.84
CA SER A 251 -14.78 -23.08 42.82
C SER A 251 -16.00 -23.71 42.12
N HIS A 252 -17.01 -22.91 41.73
CA HIS A 252 -18.27 -23.41 41.16
C HIS A 252 -18.63 -22.96 39.73
N ALA A 253 -17.76 -22.21 39.03
CA ALA A 253 -18.05 -21.78 37.66
C ALA A 253 -17.62 -22.82 36.60
N SER A 254 -18.25 -24.00 36.57
CA SER A 254 -17.88 -25.09 35.65
C SER A 254 -18.57 -25.04 34.27
N SER A 255 -19.23 -23.94 33.89
CA SER A 255 -19.97 -23.83 32.63
C SER A 255 -19.63 -22.61 31.77
N GLY A 256 -18.62 -21.81 32.16
CA GLY A 256 -18.14 -20.66 31.40
C GLY A 256 -16.88 -20.98 30.57
N PRO A 257 -16.58 -20.19 29.52
CA PRO A 257 -15.31 -20.27 28.81
C PRO A 257 -14.14 -20.06 29.77
N GLU A 258 -13.10 -20.90 29.66
CA GLU A 258 -11.91 -20.81 30.53
C GLU A 258 -11.21 -19.47 30.35
N LEU A 259 -11.08 -18.70 31.44
CA LEU A 259 -10.39 -17.41 31.42
C LEU A 259 -8.89 -17.59 31.18
N PRO A 260 -8.28 -16.77 30.30
CA PRO A 260 -6.84 -16.79 30.13
C PRO A 260 -6.17 -16.31 31.42
N ARG A 261 -5.03 -16.91 31.76
CA ARG A 261 -4.32 -16.65 33.03
C ARG A 261 -3.07 -15.82 32.87
N THR A 262 -2.52 -15.76 31.67
CA THR A 262 -1.28 -15.05 31.36
C THR A 262 -1.46 -14.12 30.17
N ILE A 263 -0.58 -13.13 30.09
CA ILE A 263 -0.41 -12.25 28.95
C ILE A 263 1.06 -12.27 28.55
N ASP A 264 1.32 -12.48 27.26
CA ASP A 264 2.66 -12.39 26.69
C ASP A 264 2.88 -10.95 26.20
N ALA A 265 3.87 -10.28 26.78
CA ALA A 265 4.23 -8.92 26.43
C ALA A 265 4.43 -8.73 24.92
N LEU A 266 4.99 -9.71 24.20
CA LEU A 266 5.23 -9.64 22.77
C LEU A 266 3.93 -9.46 21.98
N TYR A 267 2.92 -10.29 22.26
CA TYR A 267 1.63 -10.20 21.57
C TYR A 267 0.80 -9.01 22.05
N ALA A 268 0.87 -8.71 23.35
CA ALA A 268 0.11 -7.63 23.98
C ALA A 268 0.41 -6.25 23.39
N VAL A 269 1.69 -5.89 23.29
CA VAL A 269 2.12 -4.54 22.84
C VAL A 269 2.13 -4.37 21.32
N THR A 270 2.02 -5.46 20.56
CA THR A 270 2.03 -5.43 19.10
C THR A 270 0.63 -5.50 18.52
N ILE A 271 -0.05 -6.63 18.68
CA ILE A 271 -1.28 -6.95 17.92
C ILE A 271 -2.49 -7.17 18.81
N ALA A 272 -2.35 -7.74 20.01
CA ALA A 272 -3.48 -8.16 20.82
C ALA A 272 -4.28 -6.97 21.39
N LYS A 273 -3.59 -5.96 21.93
CA LYS A 273 -4.20 -4.68 22.33
C LYS A 273 -4.91 -4.01 21.14
N ALA A 274 -4.22 -3.91 20.01
CA ALA A 274 -4.71 -3.21 18.83
C ALA A 274 -5.98 -3.88 18.26
N LEU A 275 -5.97 -5.21 18.12
CA LEU A 275 -7.13 -5.99 17.70
C LEU A 275 -8.30 -5.85 18.67
N GLY A 276 -8.04 -6.03 19.97
CA GLY A 276 -9.07 -5.93 20.99
C GLY A 276 -9.77 -4.57 20.97
N LEU A 277 -8.99 -3.48 20.97
CA LEU A 277 -9.53 -2.13 20.93
C LEU A 277 -10.27 -1.82 19.62
N ALA A 278 -9.77 -2.28 18.47
CA ALA A 278 -10.44 -2.06 17.19
C ALA A 278 -11.84 -2.69 17.15
N PHE A 279 -12.00 -3.91 17.68
CA PHE A 279 -13.29 -4.58 17.78
C PHE A 279 -14.19 -3.99 18.86
N LEU A 280 -13.60 -3.56 19.99
CA LEU A 280 -14.33 -2.85 21.05
C LEU A 280 -14.94 -1.53 20.53
N LEU A 281 -14.18 -0.76 19.74
CA LEU A 281 -14.62 0.51 19.16
C LEU A 281 -15.70 0.35 18.09
N THR A 282 -15.74 -0.81 17.42
CA THR A 282 -16.71 -1.11 16.35
C THR A 282 -17.93 -1.90 16.84
N ARG A 283 -17.97 -2.32 18.13
CA ARG A 283 -19.02 -3.19 18.71
C ARG A 283 -20.46 -2.77 18.38
N HIS A 284 -20.74 -1.47 18.43
CA HIS A 284 -22.08 -0.92 18.23
C HIS A 284 -22.37 -0.51 16.79
N ASN A 285 -21.34 -0.40 15.96
CA ASN A 285 -21.44 0.18 14.63
C ASN A 285 -21.03 -0.82 13.55
N LYS A 286 -21.98 -1.70 13.19
CA LYS A 286 -21.78 -2.79 12.20
C LYS A 286 -21.38 -2.31 10.80
N SER A 287 -21.48 -1.01 10.48
CA SER A 287 -21.09 -0.47 9.17
C SER A 287 -19.62 -0.06 9.08
N LYS A 288 -18.91 0.06 10.21
CA LYS A 288 -17.47 0.37 10.22
C LYS A 288 -16.66 -0.91 10.35
N ALA A 289 -15.76 -1.15 9.39
CA ALA A 289 -14.78 -2.24 9.50
C ALA A 289 -13.82 -1.96 10.66
N ALA A 290 -13.43 -3.00 11.40
CA ALA A 290 -12.44 -2.90 12.47
C ALA A 290 -11.00 -2.86 11.92
N MET A 291 -10.77 -3.52 10.78
CA MET A 291 -9.46 -3.72 10.16
C MET A 291 -9.45 -3.24 8.70
N GLY A 292 -8.26 -2.90 8.21
CA GLY A 292 -8.03 -2.35 6.88
C GLY A 292 -8.52 -0.92 6.71
N PRO A 293 -8.60 -0.38 5.49
CA PRO A 293 -8.02 -0.92 4.27
C PRO A 293 -6.50 -0.73 4.25
N ASP A 294 -5.88 -1.20 3.16
CA ASP A 294 -4.58 -0.75 2.69
C ASP A 294 -4.67 0.65 2.04
N GLY A 295 -3.55 1.16 1.54
CA GLY A 295 -3.46 2.49 0.95
C GLY A 295 -2.49 2.59 -0.23
N CYS A 296 -2.23 3.83 -0.61
CA CYS A 296 -1.35 4.21 -1.71
C CYS A 296 -0.40 5.29 -1.25
N TRP A 297 0.86 5.17 -1.65
CA TRP A 297 1.80 6.27 -1.63
C TRP A 297 1.54 7.22 -2.80
N ASP A 298 1.77 8.50 -2.57
CA ASP A 298 1.76 9.54 -3.58
C ASP A 298 2.86 9.33 -4.63
N ASN A 299 4.03 8.88 -4.19
CA ASN A 299 5.15 8.49 -5.03
C ASN A 299 5.88 7.28 -4.42
N VAL A 300 6.08 6.22 -5.20
CA VAL A 300 6.73 5.00 -4.70
C VAL A 300 8.25 5.16 -4.60
N ALA A 301 8.86 6.00 -5.45
CA ALA A 301 10.29 6.30 -5.39
C ALA A 301 10.63 7.25 -4.23
N GLU A 302 9.78 8.25 -3.97
CA GLU A 302 9.96 9.26 -2.93
C GLU A 302 8.67 9.44 -2.08
N PRO A 303 8.28 8.44 -1.28
CA PRO A 303 7.03 8.44 -0.53
C PRO A 303 7.00 9.54 0.52
N GLN A 304 5.94 10.36 0.47
CA GLN A 304 5.71 11.43 1.46
C GLN A 304 4.32 11.31 2.09
N ASN A 305 3.33 10.79 1.36
CA ASN A 305 1.95 10.73 1.85
C ASN A 305 1.28 9.38 1.55
N PHE A 306 0.83 8.68 2.59
CA PHE A 306 0.11 7.41 2.46
C PHE A 306 -1.39 7.62 2.65
N THR A 307 -2.17 7.40 1.59
CA THR A 307 -3.62 7.59 1.58
C THR A 307 -4.36 6.26 1.52
N LEU A 308 -5.28 6.03 2.46
CA LEU A 308 -6.11 4.83 2.53
C LEU A 308 -7.04 4.72 1.31
N LEU A 309 -7.15 3.51 0.77
CA LEU A 309 -7.97 3.19 -0.43
C LEU A 309 -9.48 3.09 -0.15
N GLY A 310 -9.88 3.19 1.12
CA GLY A 310 -11.26 3.08 1.56
C GLY A 310 -11.48 3.82 2.88
N SER A 311 -12.64 3.60 3.49
CA SER A 311 -12.99 4.25 4.75
C SER A 311 -11.98 3.89 5.86
N PRO A 312 -11.47 4.87 6.64
CA PRO A 312 -10.57 4.61 7.75
C PRO A 312 -11.16 3.62 8.78
N SER A 313 -10.33 2.69 9.25
CA SER A 313 -10.64 1.84 10.42
C SER A 313 -9.71 2.15 11.59
N ALA A 314 -9.99 1.54 12.74
CA ALA A 314 -9.11 1.60 13.90
C ALA A 314 -7.80 0.81 13.70
N LEU A 315 -7.76 -0.13 12.76
CA LEU A 315 -6.58 -0.96 12.52
C LEU A 315 -6.29 -1.15 11.01
N PRO A 316 -5.75 -0.11 10.33
CA PRO A 316 -5.35 -0.20 8.92
C PRO A 316 -4.26 -1.25 8.66
N ASP A 317 -4.15 -1.70 7.42
CA ASP A 317 -3.26 -2.81 7.03
C ASP A 317 -1.79 -2.52 7.37
N ALA A 318 -1.35 -1.26 7.27
CA ALA A 318 0.02 -0.88 7.60
C ALA A 318 0.36 -1.10 9.09
N ILE A 319 -0.58 -0.84 10.00
CA ILE A 319 -0.40 -1.09 11.43
C ILE A 319 -0.33 -2.60 11.68
N ILE A 320 -1.19 -3.37 11.02
CA ILE A 320 -1.18 -4.83 11.09
C ILE A 320 0.16 -5.40 10.60
N ASN A 321 0.64 -4.93 9.45
CA ASN A 321 1.92 -5.37 8.90
C ASN A 321 3.08 -5.09 9.86
N GLY A 322 3.15 -3.87 10.42
CA GLY A 322 4.15 -3.53 11.42
C GLY A 322 4.08 -4.38 12.69
N ALA A 323 2.86 -4.71 13.15
CA ALA A 323 2.66 -5.61 14.29
C ALA A 323 3.05 -7.07 13.99
N LEU A 324 2.74 -7.58 12.80
CA LEU A 324 3.18 -8.91 12.35
C LEU A 324 4.71 -9.00 12.36
N ASP A 325 5.38 -8.01 11.75
CA ASP A 325 6.83 -7.94 11.67
C ASP A 325 7.47 -7.77 13.05
N GLY A 326 6.87 -6.95 13.92
CA GLY A 326 7.28 -6.79 15.32
C GLY A 326 7.22 -8.09 16.11
N VAL A 327 6.15 -8.89 15.95
CA VAL A 327 6.07 -10.21 16.57
C VAL A 327 7.11 -11.17 16.01
N VAL A 328 7.29 -11.21 14.68
CA VAL A 328 8.25 -12.12 14.04
C VAL A 328 9.69 -11.83 14.50
N LEU A 329 10.10 -10.55 14.47
CA LEU A 329 11.44 -10.15 14.87
C LEU A 329 11.65 -10.23 16.37
N GLY A 330 10.68 -9.78 17.16
CA GLY A 330 10.72 -9.92 18.62
C GLY A 330 10.77 -11.38 19.05
N ALA A 331 10.06 -12.25 18.32
CA ALA A 331 10.10 -13.67 18.54
C ALA A 331 11.51 -14.25 18.32
N TRP A 332 12.08 -13.95 17.16
CA TRP A 332 13.43 -14.37 16.79
C TRP A 332 14.50 -13.88 17.79
N LEU A 333 14.40 -12.64 18.27
CA LEU A 333 15.33 -12.07 19.24
C LEU A 333 15.27 -12.79 20.59
N ALA A 334 14.07 -13.13 21.06
CA ALA A 334 13.88 -13.75 22.36
C ALA A 334 14.51 -15.13 22.50
N GLU A 335 14.69 -15.86 21.39
CA GLU A 335 15.23 -17.22 21.35
C GLU A 335 16.76 -17.28 21.28
N ARG A 336 17.45 -16.15 21.02
CA ARG A 336 18.90 -16.13 20.80
C ARG A 336 19.72 -15.92 22.08
N THR A 337 20.72 -16.74 22.34
CA THR A 337 21.60 -16.57 23.51
C THR A 337 22.69 -15.52 23.31
N GLU A 338 23.09 -15.27 22.07
CA GLU A 338 24.12 -14.28 21.72
C GLU A 338 23.59 -12.84 21.84
N PRO A 339 24.49 -11.85 22.02
CA PRO A 339 24.13 -10.44 21.93
C PRO A 339 23.42 -10.17 20.61
N PRO A 340 22.28 -9.46 20.63
CA PRO A 340 21.54 -9.17 19.41
C PRO A 340 22.37 -8.27 18.50
N ALA A 341 22.28 -8.51 17.19
CA ALA A 341 22.80 -7.57 16.20
C ALA A 341 22.12 -6.19 16.37
N PRO A 342 22.74 -5.10 15.90
CA PRO A 342 22.08 -3.80 15.84
C PRO A 342 20.72 -3.91 15.13
N VAL A 343 19.74 -3.12 15.58
CA VAL A 343 18.39 -3.13 15.01
C VAL A 343 18.44 -2.72 13.54
N SER A 344 19.32 -1.78 13.15
CA SER A 344 19.52 -1.46 11.74
C SER A 344 19.88 -2.68 10.89
N THR A 345 20.84 -3.50 11.35
CA THR A 345 21.24 -4.76 10.69
C THR A 345 20.08 -5.75 10.63
N LEU A 346 19.35 -5.91 11.74
CA LEU A 346 18.18 -6.80 11.80
C LEU A 346 17.11 -6.40 10.77
N LEU A 347 16.77 -5.11 10.70
CA LEU A 347 15.79 -4.60 9.74
C LEU A 347 16.30 -4.74 8.30
N ARG A 348 17.58 -4.45 8.06
CA ARG A 348 18.22 -4.60 6.74
C ARG A 348 18.15 -6.02 6.23
N GLU A 349 18.41 -7.02 7.09
CA GLU A 349 18.30 -8.44 6.74
C GLU A 349 16.86 -8.89 6.52
N TYR A 350 15.93 -8.45 7.38
CA TYR A 350 14.51 -8.84 7.29
C TYR A 350 13.79 -8.28 6.06
N TYR A 351 14.14 -7.06 5.68
CA TYR A 351 13.58 -6.34 4.53
C TYR A 351 14.44 -6.43 3.27
N ALA A 352 15.54 -7.19 3.28
CA ALA A 352 16.43 -7.31 2.13
C ALA A 352 15.69 -7.81 0.88
N ALA A 353 15.82 -7.05 -0.22
CA ALA A 353 15.46 -7.51 -1.55
C ALA A 353 16.53 -8.50 -2.04
N GLY A 354 16.23 -9.80 -2.03
CA GLY A 354 17.19 -10.84 -2.41
C GLY A 354 16.51 -12.16 -2.79
N ASP A 355 17.31 -13.15 -3.20
CA ASP A 355 16.83 -14.45 -3.68
C ASP A 355 15.94 -15.16 -2.65
N LEU A 356 14.65 -15.31 -2.95
CA LEU A 356 13.64 -15.92 -2.09
C LEU A 356 13.71 -17.45 -2.05
N THR A 357 14.64 -18.07 -2.78
CA THR A 357 14.75 -19.53 -2.90
C THR A 357 15.63 -20.20 -1.83
N GLY A 358 16.18 -19.42 -0.88
CA GLY A 358 17.01 -19.93 0.23
C GLY A 358 16.20 -20.41 1.45
N PRO A 359 16.65 -21.46 2.18
CA PRO A 359 15.97 -21.96 3.36
C PRO A 359 16.07 -21.01 4.56
N GLY A 360 14.96 -20.84 5.29
CA GLY A 360 14.98 -20.56 6.73
C GLY A 360 15.17 -19.11 7.20
N GLN A 361 15.23 -18.11 6.32
CA GLN A 361 15.23 -16.71 6.78
C GLN A 361 13.80 -16.17 6.83
N ALA A 362 13.35 -15.74 8.01
CA ALA A 362 12.10 -15.00 8.14
C ALA A 362 12.25 -13.69 7.35
N ARG A 363 11.63 -13.61 6.18
CA ARG A 363 11.62 -12.41 5.33
C ARG A 363 10.26 -11.74 5.34
N SER A 364 10.27 -10.43 5.15
CA SER A 364 9.07 -9.60 5.08
C SER A 364 8.04 -10.05 4.05
N ASN A 365 8.45 -10.58 2.88
CA ASN A 365 7.58 -11.15 1.85
C ASN A 365 6.68 -12.29 2.39
N PHE A 366 7.13 -12.98 3.44
CA PHE A 366 6.44 -14.10 4.05
C PHE A 366 5.89 -13.76 5.44
N ARG A 367 5.79 -12.48 5.83
CA ARG A 367 5.39 -12.06 7.19
C ARG A 367 4.14 -12.75 7.73
N ARG A 368 3.12 -12.91 6.88
CA ARG A 368 1.85 -13.55 7.25
C ARG A 368 2.06 -15.03 7.60
N GLN A 369 2.90 -15.72 6.84
CA GLN A 369 3.29 -17.11 7.08
C GLN A 369 4.20 -17.23 8.31
N ASN A 370 5.19 -16.34 8.43
CA ASN A 370 6.12 -16.31 9.56
C ASN A 370 5.36 -16.10 10.88
N PHE A 371 4.41 -15.16 10.92
CA PHE A 371 3.55 -14.95 12.08
C PHE A 371 2.66 -16.16 12.35
N ALA A 372 2.02 -16.73 11.32
CA ALA A 372 1.15 -17.90 11.49
C ALA A 372 1.91 -19.12 12.04
N ALA A 373 3.21 -19.26 11.75
CA ALA A 373 4.07 -20.30 12.30
C ALA A 373 4.36 -20.10 13.81
N LEU A 374 4.30 -18.86 14.31
CA LEU A 374 4.55 -18.51 15.71
C LEU A 374 3.30 -18.58 16.58
N SER A 375 2.13 -18.24 16.02
CA SER A 375 0.90 -18.05 16.78
C SER A 375 -0.28 -18.81 16.19
N PRO A 376 -0.64 -20.01 16.72
CA PRO A 376 -1.90 -20.64 16.36
C PRO A 376 -3.08 -19.79 16.87
N THR A 377 -4.16 -19.70 16.10
CA THR A 377 -5.33 -18.81 16.36
C THR A 377 -5.90 -18.90 17.79
N LYS A 378 -5.85 -20.08 18.42
CA LYS A 378 -6.29 -20.27 19.82
C LYS A 378 -5.41 -19.48 20.81
N ALA A 379 -4.10 -19.43 20.57
CA ALA A 379 -3.18 -18.63 21.38
C ALA A 379 -3.47 -17.13 21.22
N LEU A 380 -3.67 -16.65 19.98
CA LEU A 380 -4.00 -15.24 19.73
C LEU A 380 -5.32 -14.82 20.39
N THR A 381 -6.35 -15.68 20.35
CA THR A 381 -7.64 -15.41 21.04
C THR A 381 -7.43 -15.16 22.53
N GLY A 382 -6.64 -16.01 23.19
CA GLY A 382 -6.29 -15.85 24.60
C GLY A 382 -5.55 -14.54 24.86
N GLN A 383 -4.58 -14.17 24.01
CA GLN A 383 -3.82 -12.93 24.16
C GLN A 383 -4.69 -11.67 23.98
N VAL A 384 -5.60 -11.67 23.01
CA VAL A 384 -6.56 -10.55 22.81
C VAL A 384 -7.48 -10.42 24.02
N ALA A 385 -7.99 -11.54 24.54
CA ALA A 385 -8.82 -11.56 25.75
C ALA A 385 -8.04 -11.02 26.97
N SER A 386 -6.83 -11.53 27.22
CA SER A 386 -5.96 -11.05 28.30
C SER A 386 -5.68 -9.55 28.20
N ALA A 387 -5.41 -9.04 26.99
CA ALA A 387 -5.18 -7.62 26.76
C ALA A 387 -6.43 -6.79 27.09
N LEU A 388 -7.62 -7.20 26.65
CA LEU A 388 -8.88 -6.50 26.93
C LEU A 388 -9.20 -6.49 28.44
N LEU A 389 -9.04 -7.62 29.13
CA LEU A 389 -9.26 -7.71 30.58
C LEU A 389 -8.30 -6.80 31.35
N LEU A 390 -7.03 -6.76 30.94
CA LEU A 390 -6.05 -5.89 31.57
C LEU A 390 -6.35 -4.41 31.30
N LEU A 391 -6.69 -4.03 30.07
CA LEU A 391 -7.09 -2.67 29.70
C LEU A 391 -8.33 -2.18 30.45
N GLN A 392 -9.27 -3.07 30.78
CA GLN A 392 -10.43 -2.73 31.60
C GLN A 392 -10.03 -2.25 33.01
N THR A 393 -8.89 -2.69 33.53
CA THR A 393 -8.38 -2.30 34.86
C THR A 393 -7.55 -1.03 34.86
N LEU A 394 -7.12 -0.55 33.69
CA LEU A 394 -6.23 0.60 33.57
C LEU A 394 -7.02 1.93 33.52
N PRO A 395 -6.65 2.96 34.31
CA PRO A 395 -7.42 4.19 34.43
C PRO A 395 -7.69 4.91 33.11
N GLN A 396 -6.71 4.97 32.21
CA GLN A 396 -6.83 5.67 30.92
C GLN A 396 -7.87 5.05 29.99
N THR A 397 -8.07 3.74 30.08
CA THR A 397 -8.93 2.98 29.16
C THR A 397 -10.24 2.52 29.77
N GLN A 398 -10.38 2.58 31.09
CA GLN A 398 -11.55 2.10 31.84
C GLN A 398 -12.89 2.62 31.28
N ALA A 399 -12.94 3.88 30.84
CA ALA A 399 -14.14 4.48 30.26
C ALA A 399 -14.64 3.78 28.97
N LEU A 400 -13.73 3.19 28.17
CA LEU A 400 -14.09 2.47 26.93
C LEU A 400 -14.88 1.18 27.20
N PHE A 401 -14.71 0.61 28.39
CA PHE A 401 -15.29 -0.66 28.81
C PHE A 401 -16.60 -0.49 29.58
N GLN A 402 -17.10 0.74 29.71
CA GLN A 402 -18.37 0.99 30.41
C GLN A 402 -19.51 0.20 29.75
N GLY A 403 -20.22 -0.58 30.56
CA GLY A 403 -21.33 -1.43 30.14
C GLY A 403 -20.93 -2.67 29.33
N VAL A 404 -19.65 -3.06 29.33
CA VAL A 404 -19.16 -4.29 28.69
C VAL A 404 -18.87 -5.35 29.75
N GLY A 405 -19.58 -6.48 29.66
CA GLY A 405 -19.35 -7.62 30.56
C GLY A 405 -18.15 -8.48 30.11
N THR A 406 -17.60 -9.28 31.04
CA THR A 406 -16.48 -10.20 30.76
C THR A 406 -16.79 -11.17 29.62
N GLU A 407 -17.97 -11.80 29.61
CA GLU A 407 -18.41 -12.70 28.53
C GLU A 407 -18.42 -12.01 27.16
N GLU A 408 -18.85 -10.74 27.11
CA GLU A 408 -18.84 -9.95 25.88
C GLU A 408 -17.40 -9.65 25.42
N LEU A 409 -16.48 -9.34 26.35
CA LEU A 409 -15.06 -9.17 26.02
C LEU A 409 -14.43 -10.45 25.46
N LEU A 410 -14.75 -11.61 26.02
CA LEU A 410 -14.27 -12.89 25.50
C LEU A 410 -14.84 -13.18 24.10
N GLY A 411 -16.12 -12.88 23.88
CA GLY A 411 -16.75 -12.97 22.56
C GLY A 411 -16.11 -12.02 21.52
N LEU A 412 -15.81 -10.78 21.91
CA LEU A 412 -15.10 -9.81 21.07
C LEU A 412 -13.68 -10.29 20.73
N ALA A 413 -12.94 -10.82 21.70
CA ALA A 413 -11.60 -11.36 21.49
C ALA A 413 -11.61 -12.54 20.51
N HIS A 414 -12.56 -13.45 20.65
CA HIS A 414 -12.75 -14.57 19.73
C HIS A 414 -13.03 -14.11 18.31
N LYS A 415 -13.98 -13.18 18.15
CA LYS A 415 -14.33 -12.60 16.85
C LYS A 415 -13.13 -11.89 16.21
N ALA A 416 -12.42 -11.08 16.99
CA ALA A 416 -11.25 -10.34 16.52
C ALA A 416 -10.14 -11.27 16.00
N ALA A 417 -9.78 -12.30 16.77
CA ALA A 417 -8.75 -13.25 16.39
C ALA A 417 -9.16 -14.10 15.16
N GLN A 418 -10.43 -14.49 15.06
CA GLN A 418 -10.95 -15.24 13.91
C GLN A 418 -10.93 -14.41 12.62
N GLU A 419 -11.51 -13.20 12.64
CA GLU A 419 -11.54 -12.34 11.45
C GLU A 419 -10.13 -11.95 11.02
N PHE A 420 -9.23 -11.70 11.97
CA PHE A 420 -7.81 -11.45 11.70
C PHE A 420 -7.14 -12.65 11.02
N THR A 421 -7.36 -13.86 11.55
CA THR A 421 -6.78 -15.10 11.00
C THR A 421 -7.22 -15.29 9.55
N VAL A 422 -8.51 -15.21 9.27
CA VAL A 422 -9.04 -15.38 7.92
C VAL A 422 -8.49 -14.30 6.97
N THR A 423 -8.51 -13.03 7.40
CA THR A 423 -8.18 -11.89 6.53
C THR A 423 -6.68 -11.72 6.28
N TYR A 424 -5.84 -12.00 7.28
CA TYR A 424 -4.41 -11.72 7.21
C TYR A 424 -3.53 -12.97 7.22
N LEU A 425 -3.95 -14.07 7.83
CA LEU A 425 -3.12 -15.29 7.90
C LEU A 425 -3.49 -16.32 6.83
N GLU A 426 -4.74 -16.37 6.39
CA GLU A 426 -5.19 -17.33 5.36
C GLU A 426 -5.19 -16.70 3.95
N CYS A 427 -5.66 -15.46 3.83
CA CYS A 427 -5.67 -14.72 2.58
C CYS A 427 -4.27 -14.20 2.21
N PRO A 428 -3.90 -14.24 0.91
CA PRO A 428 -2.65 -13.66 0.45
C PRO A 428 -2.72 -12.13 0.42
N ALA A 429 -1.58 -11.47 0.59
CA ALA A 429 -1.47 -10.03 0.37
C ALA A 429 -1.58 -9.72 -1.14
N ILE A 430 -2.27 -8.64 -1.49
CA ILE A 430 -2.47 -8.18 -2.85
C ILE A 430 -1.95 -6.76 -2.98
N ILE A 431 -0.90 -6.56 -3.77
CA ILE A 431 -0.34 -5.24 -4.08
C ILE A 431 -1.35 -4.46 -4.92
N PRO A 432 -1.85 -3.30 -4.44
CA PRO A 432 -2.88 -2.55 -5.14
C PRO A 432 -2.32 -1.83 -6.37
N ARG A 433 -3.22 -1.40 -7.26
CA ARG A 433 -2.88 -0.78 -8.55
C ARG A 433 -1.91 0.41 -8.44
N CYS A 434 -2.12 1.28 -7.46
CA CYS A 434 -1.31 2.47 -7.27
C CYS A 434 0.16 2.14 -6.94
N MET A 435 0.41 1.04 -6.22
CA MET A 435 1.76 0.67 -5.80
C MET A 435 2.64 0.21 -6.96
N TRP A 436 2.06 -0.36 -8.02
CA TRP A 436 2.81 -0.63 -9.25
C TRP A 436 2.68 0.50 -10.29
N GLU A 437 2.13 1.66 -9.89
CA GLU A 437 1.93 2.86 -10.71
C GLU A 437 1.09 2.56 -11.97
N ALA A 438 -0.02 1.84 -11.76
CA ALA A 438 -0.95 1.53 -12.82
C ALA A 438 -1.48 2.78 -13.50
N ARG A 439 -1.47 2.79 -14.82
CA ARG A 439 -2.25 3.76 -15.58
C ARG A 439 -3.75 3.59 -15.30
N PRO A 440 -4.55 4.66 -15.42
CA PRO A 440 -5.99 4.56 -15.36
C PRO A 440 -6.55 3.58 -16.40
N TYR A 441 -7.70 3.00 -16.08
CA TYR A 441 -8.53 2.28 -17.05
C TYR A 441 -9.01 3.25 -18.15
N LYS A 442 -8.95 2.87 -19.43
CA LYS A 442 -9.49 3.66 -20.56
C LYS A 442 -10.98 3.34 -20.75
N GLY A 443 -11.85 4.34 -20.72
CA GLY A 443 -13.30 4.16 -20.87
C GLY A 443 -14.01 3.72 -19.58
N GLU A 444 -15.19 3.12 -19.71
CA GLU A 444 -16.02 2.71 -18.57
C GLU A 444 -15.86 1.21 -18.27
N PRO A 445 -15.45 0.83 -17.05
CA PRO A 445 -15.27 -0.58 -16.71
C PRO A 445 -16.62 -1.27 -16.50
N GLN A 446 -16.77 -2.47 -17.06
CA GLN A 446 -17.95 -3.30 -16.83
C GLN A 446 -17.83 -4.08 -15.53
N GLN A 447 -18.87 -4.05 -14.70
CA GLN A 447 -18.91 -4.76 -13.41
C GLN A 447 -19.18 -6.26 -13.57
N LEU A 448 -18.56 -7.07 -12.71
CA LEU A 448 -18.80 -8.51 -12.58
C LEU A 448 -20.03 -8.80 -11.72
N HIS A 449 -20.76 -9.87 -12.05
CA HIS A 449 -21.82 -10.43 -11.20
C HIS A 449 -21.22 -11.52 -10.30
N LEU A 450 -20.95 -11.18 -9.04
CA LEU A 450 -20.35 -12.08 -8.05
C LEU A 450 -21.40 -12.95 -7.34
N PRO A 451 -21.04 -14.15 -6.84
CA PRO A 451 -19.76 -14.82 -6.99
C PRO A 451 -19.57 -15.45 -8.39
N LEU A 452 -18.34 -15.43 -8.90
CA LEU A 452 -17.99 -16.08 -10.17
C LEU A 452 -17.86 -17.59 -10.01
N GLY A 453 -18.06 -18.34 -11.10
CA GLY A 453 -17.97 -19.80 -11.10
C GLY A 453 -16.62 -20.36 -11.55
N PHE A 454 -15.77 -19.53 -12.15
CA PHE A 454 -14.57 -20.00 -12.86
C PHE A 454 -13.29 -19.25 -12.47
N LEU A 455 -12.17 -19.97 -12.53
CA LEU A 455 -10.82 -19.42 -12.49
C LEU A 455 -10.07 -19.85 -13.76
N TYR A 456 -9.47 -18.91 -14.47
CA TYR A 456 -8.65 -19.18 -15.65
C TYR A 456 -7.19 -18.91 -15.32
N ILE A 457 -6.35 -19.94 -15.37
CA ILE A 457 -4.91 -19.84 -15.12
C ILE A 457 -4.17 -19.52 -16.41
N HIS A 458 -3.29 -18.53 -16.30
CA HIS A 458 -2.42 -18.04 -17.37
C HIS A 458 -0.95 -18.06 -16.93
N HIS A 459 -0.06 -18.04 -17.92
CA HIS A 459 1.29 -17.49 -17.76
C HIS A 459 1.41 -16.25 -18.63
N THR A 460 2.40 -15.39 -18.36
CA THR A 460 2.59 -14.20 -19.20
C THR A 460 3.26 -14.53 -20.52
N TYR A 461 4.15 -15.54 -20.55
CA TYR A 461 5.09 -15.87 -21.64
C TYR A 461 6.07 -14.73 -21.96
N ILE A 462 5.57 -13.51 -22.13
CA ILE A 462 6.33 -12.26 -22.17
C ILE A 462 5.67 -11.29 -21.16
N PRO A 463 6.40 -10.82 -20.14
CA PRO A 463 7.79 -11.16 -19.77
C PRO A 463 7.97 -12.66 -19.47
N SER A 464 9.10 -13.23 -19.90
CA SER A 464 9.38 -14.68 -19.81
C SER A 464 10.10 -15.09 -18.53
N GLN A 465 10.80 -14.15 -17.89
CA GLN A 465 11.48 -14.41 -16.64
C GLN A 465 10.58 -14.10 -15.45
N PRO A 466 10.57 -14.96 -14.41
CA PRO A 466 9.92 -14.63 -13.15
C PRO A 466 10.60 -13.42 -12.51
N CYS A 467 9.79 -12.49 -12.00
CA CYS A 467 10.28 -11.35 -11.22
C CYS A 467 10.37 -11.74 -9.74
N ARG A 468 11.45 -11.36 -9.05
CA ARG A 468 11.73 -11.80 -7.67
C ARG A 468 11.86 -10.66 -6.67
N SER A 469 11.67 -9.43 -7.12
CA SER A 469 11.59 -8.25 -6.27
C SER A 469 10.39 -7.39 -6.68
N PHE A 470 9.88 -6.60 -5.73
CA PHE A 470 8.79 -5.68 -5.99
C PHE A 470 9.07 -4.73 -7.17
N PRO A 471 10.26 -4.09 -7.28
CA PRO A 471 10.56 -3.22 -8.43
C PRO A 471 10.49 -3.95 -9.78
N GLU A 472 11.00 -5.18 -9.87
CA GLU A 472 10.93 -6.00 -11.09
C GLU A 472 9.48 -6.38 -11.42
N CYS A 473 8.72 -6.86 -10.43
CA CYS A 473 7.34 -7.26 -10.63
C CYS A 473 6.45 -6.08 -10.99
N ALA A 474 6.62 -4.92 -10.34
CA ALA A 474 5.93 -3.69 -10.69
C ALA A 474 6.30 -3.22 -12.12
N ALA A 475 7.57 -3.30 -12.52
CA ALA A 475 8.00 -2.98 -13.88
C ALA A 475 7.36 -3.91 -14.92
N ASN A 476 7.28 -5.21 -14.64
CA ASN A 476 6.61 -6.20 -15.48
C ASN A 476 5.10 -5.94 -15.59
N MET A 477 4.44 -5.60 -14.48
CA MET A 477 3.03 -5.18 -14.47
C MET A 477 2.79 -3.98 -15.39
N ARG A 478 3.61 -2.93 -15.27
CA ARG A 478 3.54 -1.76 -16.15
C ARG A 478 3.81 -2.11 -17.62
N ALA A 479 4.78 -2.98 -17.89
CA ALA A 479 5.09 -3.42 -19.25
C ALA A 479 3.90 -4.15 -19.90
N MET A 480 3.27 -5.09 -19.17
CA MET A 480 2.07 -5.77 -19.63
C MET A 480 0.88 -4.82 -19.82
N GLN A 481 0.69 -3.85 -18.91
CA GLN A 481 -0.37 -2.87 -19.05
C GLN A 481 -0.17 -2.01 -20.30
N ARG A 482 1.05 -1.51 -20.54
CA ARG A 482 1.38 -0.73 -21.76
C ARG A 482 1.10 -1.55 -23.01
N PHE A 483 1.60 -2.78 -23.08
CA PHE A 483 1.35 -3.67 -24.21
C PHE A 483 -0.15 -3.88 -24.47
N HIS A 484 -0.93 -4.18 -23.43
CA HIS A 484 -2.37 -4.36 -23.58
C HIS A 484 -3.09 -3.06 -24.01
N GLN A 485 -2.72 -1.91 -23.44
CA GLN A 485 -3.42 -0.65 -23.68
C GLN A 485 -3.00 0.05 -24.97
N ASP A 486 -1.73 0.01 -25.32
CA ASP A 486 -1.13 0.82 -26.39
C ASP A 486 -0.99 -0.02 -27.67
N ASP A 487 -0.59 -1.29 -27.57
CA ASP A 487 -0.40 -2.15 -28.74
C ASP A 487 -1.67 -2.95 -29.09
N HIS A 488 -2.42 -3.42 -28.09
CA HIS A 488 -3.66 -4.20 -28.30
C HIS A 488 -4.96 -3.36 -28.22
N GLY A 489 -4.86 -2.09 -27.84
CA GLY A 489 -6.02 -1.19 -27.73
C GLY A 489 -7.03 -1.59 -26.65
N TRP A 490 -6.63 -2.37 -25.65
CA TRP A 490 -7.50 -2.73 -24.53
C TRP A 490 -7.64 -1.57 -23.55
N ASN A 491 -8.70 -1.63 -22.75
CA ASN A 491 -8.94 -0.59 -21.75
C ASN A 491 -7.93 -0.61 -20.60
N ASP A 492 -7.31 -1.75 -20.33
CA ASP A 492 -6.40 -1.99 -19.21
C ASP A 492 -5.71 -3.35 -19.36
N ILE A 493 -4.77 -3.67 -18.47
CA ILE A 493 -4.17 -5.02 -18.34
C ILE A 493 -5.25 -6.11 -18.38
N GLY A 494 -5.06 -7.17 -19.15
CA GLY A 494 -6.12 -8.15 -19.41
C GLY A 494 -6.55 -8.99 -18.19
N TYR A 495 -5.63 -9.25 -17.27
CA TYR A 495 -5.85 -10.15 -16.13
C TYR A 495 -6.54 -9.45 -14.96
N ASN A 496 -7.27 -10.22 -14.14
CA ASN A 496 -7.82 -9.73 -12.87
C ASN A 496 -6.71 -9.64 -11.83
N PHE A 497 -5.89 -10.67 -11.72
CA PHE A 497 -4.74 -10.74 -10.83
C PHE A 497 -3.53 -11.31 -11.55
N VAL A 498 -2.35 -10.91 -11.10
CA VAL A 498 -1.07 -11.40 -11.61
C VAL A 498 -0.22 -11.82 -10.43
N VAL A 499 0.52 -12.92 -10.55
CA VAL A 499 1.34 -13.50 -9.48
C VAL A 499 2.80 -13.24 -9.79
N GLY A 500 3.49 -12.57 -8.87
CA GLY A 500 4.94 -12.41 -8.92
C GLY A 500 5.64 -13.52 -8.15
N SER A 501 6.87 -13.88 -8.56
CA SER A 501 7.74 -14.78 -7.79
C SER A 501 8.42 -14.06 -6.62
N ASP A 502 8.02 -12.82 -6.32
CA ASP A 502 8.37 -12.06 -5.13
C ASP A 502 7.47 -12.37 -3.92
N GLY A 503 6.51 -13.29 -4.06
CA GLY A 503 5.64 -13.73 -2.96
C GLY A 503 4.31 -12.99 -2.86
N TYR A 504 3.98 -12.13 -3.82
CA TYR A 504 2.76 -11.33 -3.82
C TYR A 504 1.85 -11.58 -5.03
N LEU A 505 0.55 -11.33 -4.83
CA LEU A 505 -0.36 -11.09 -5.95
C LEU A 505 -0.42 -9.60 -6.23
N TYR A 506 -0.57 -9.24 -7.50
CA TYR A 506 -0.74 -7.89 -7.98
C TYR A 506 -2.16 -7.72 -8.51
N GLN A 507 -2.81 -6.65 -8.09
CA GLN A 507 -4.12 -6.29 -8.60
C GLN A 507 -3.99 -5.78 -10.05
N GLY A 508 -4.54 -6.54 -11.00
CA GLY A 508 -4.83 -6.06 -12.34
C GLY A 508 -6.18 -5.34 -12.35
N ARG A 509 -7.17 -5.89 -13.05
CA ARG A 509 -8.56 -5.40 -13.01
C ARG A 509 -9.27 -5.70 -11.67
N GLY A 510 -8.72 -6.61 -10.87
CA GLY A 510 -9.20 -6.90 -9.52
C GLY A 510 -10.53 -7.64 -9.46
N TRP A 511 -11.18 -7.55 -8.30
CA TRP A 511 -12.33 -8.38 -7.92
C TRP A 511 -13.65 -8.02 -8.61
N HIS A 512 -13.84 -6.75 -8.99
CA HIS A 512 -15.16 -6.21 -9.34
C HIS A 512 -15.37 -5.95 -10.82
N TRP A 513 -14.30 -6.00 -11.63
CA TRP A 513 -14.34 -5.57 -13.03
C TRP A 513 -14.03 -6.70 -14.01
N VAL A 514 -14.75 -6.72 -15.13
CA VAL A 514 -14.61 -7.72 -16.20
C VAL A 514 -13.21 -7.67 -16.83
N GLY A 515 -12.62 -8.86 -16.98
CA GLY A 515 -11.31 -9.07 -17.58
C GLY A 515 -11.24 -8.88 -19.10
N ALA A 516 -10.05 -9.07 -19.67
CA ALA A 516 -9.84 -9.26 -21.12
C ALA A 516 -8.92 -10.47 -21.42
N HIS A 517 -8.76 -11.38 -20.47
CA HIS A 517 -7.80 -12.49 -20.51
C HIS A 517 -8.28 -13.73 -21.28
N THR A 518 -9.59 -13.97 -21.40
CA THR A 518 -10.14 -15.19 -22.00
C THR A 518 -11.40 -14.86 -22.79
N ARG A 519 -11.24 -14.71 -24.11
CA ARG A 519 -12.31 -14.29 -25.05
C ARG A 519 -13.55 -15.19 -24.90
N GLY A 520 -14.71 -14.57 -24.67
CA GLY A 520 -15.99 -15.28 -24.46
C GLY A 520 -16.27 -15.70 -23.01
N TYR A 521 -15.31 -15.54 -22.11
CA TYR A 521 -15.38 -16.01 -20.71
C TYR A 521 -14.98 -14.97 -19.66
N ASN A 522 -14.52 -13.78 -20.09
CA ASN A 522 -14.06 -12.67 -19.23
C ASN A 522 -15.03 -12.25 -18.11
N ASN A 523 -16.34 -12.42 -18.31
CA ASN A 523 -17.37 -12.04 -17.34
C ASN A 523 -17.85 -13.23 -16.47
N LYS A 524 -17.29 -14.42 -16.67
CA LYS A 524 -17.68 -15.66 -15.98
C LYS A 524 -16.68 -16.08 -14.90
N GLY A 525 -15.44 -15.64 -14.99
CA GLY A 525 -14.37 -16.06 -14.09
C GLY A 525 -13.21 -15.08 -14.03
N TYR A 526 -12.37 -15.25 -13.01
CA TYR A 526 -11.17 -14.46 -12.83
C TYR A 526 -10.02 -15.00 -13.67
N GLY A 527 -9.30 -14.13 -14.38
CA GLY A 527 -8.02 -14.47 -14.99
C GLY A 527 -6.87 -14.21 -14.03
N VAL A 528 -6.11 -15.25 -13.71
CA VAL A 528 -4.92 -15.17 -12.86
C VAL A 528 -3.70 -15.61 -13.65
N SER A 529 -2.73 -14.71 -13.81
CA SER A 529 -1.53 -14.97 -14.61
C SER A 529 -0.27 -15.03 -13.76
N TYR A 530 0.57 -16.05 -13.96
CA TYR A 530 1.91 -16.11 -13.40
C TYR A 530 2.91 -15.39 -14.31
N ILE A 531 3.75 -14.51 -13.74
CA ILE A 531 4.81 -13.81 -14.49
C ILE A 531 5.92 -14.81 -14.81
N GLY A 532 6.03 -15.19 -16.08
CA GLY A 532 7.08 -16.07 -16.60
C GLY A 532 6.63 -16.92 -17.79
N ASP A 533 7.56 -17.71 -18.33
CA ASP A 533 7.32 -18.77 -19.30
C ASP A 533 7.41 -20.15 -18.64
N TYR A 534 6.25 -20.69 -18.30
CA TYR A 534 6.10 -22.03 -17.69
C TYR A 534 5.77 -23.13 -18.70
N SER A 535 6.31 -23.03 -19.91
CA SER A 535 6.20 -24.09 -20.91
C SER A 535 6.95 -25.35 -20.48
N THR A 536 8.15 -25.21 -19.92
CA THR A 536 9.04 -26.33 -19.55
C THR A 536 9.44 -26.37 -18.08
N THR A 537 9.15 -25.31 -17.33
CA THR A 537 9.47 -25.18 -15.90
C THR A 537 8.24 -24.78 -15.10
N LEU A 538 8.26 -25.03 -13.79
CA LEU A 538 7.20 -24.59 -12.88
C LEU A 538 7.59 -23.28 -12.17
N PRO A 539 6.60 -22.47 -11.75
CA PRO A 539 6.84 -21.42 -10.76
C PRO A 539 7.37 -22.04 -9.46
N GLU A 540 8.00 -21.22 -8.63
CA GLU A 540 8.45 -21.65 -7.30
C GLU A 540 7.27 -22.19 -6.47
N PRO A 541 7.48 -23.21 -5.60
CA PRO A 541 6.39 -23.85 -4.87
C PRO A 541 5.55 -22.89 -4.02
N PHE A 542 6.17 -21.88 -3.40
CA PHE A 542 5.44 -20.87 -2.64
C PHE A 542 4.55 -20.01 -3.56
N THR A 543 5.02 -19.67 -4.76
CA THR A 543 4.28 -18.92 -5.79
C THR A 543 3.06 -19.70 -6.26
N LEU A 544 3.19 -21.01 -6.48
CA LEU A 544 2.05 -21.89 -6.77
C LEU A 544 1.05 -21.92 -5.60
N ALA A 545 1.54 -22.08 -4.37
CA ALA A 545 0.72 -22.15 -3.17
C ALA A 545 -0.07 -20.86 -2.90
N LEU A 546 0.43 -19.68 -3.31
CA LEU A 546 -0.31 -18.42 -3.19
C LEU A 546 -1.67 -18.48 -3.88
N VAL A 547 -1.76 -19.07 -5.07
CA VAL A 547 -3.05 -19.20 -5.76
C VAL A 547 -3.79 -20.44 -5.29
N ARG A 548 -3.14 -21.61 -5.38
CA ARG A 548 -3.73 -22.93 -5.10
C ARG A 548 -4.33 -22.99 -3.70
N ASN A 549 -3.59 -22.52 -2.71
CA ASN A 549 -3.93 -22.71 -1.30
C ASN A 549 -4.48 -21.45 -0.66
N ARG A 550 -4.16 -20.23 -1.12
CA ARG A 550 -4.57 -19.01 -0.40
C ARG A 550 -5.62 -18.22 -1.16
N PHE A 551 -5.33 -17.78 -2.38
CA PHE A 551 -6.22 -16.96 -3.19
C PHE A 551 -7.60 -17.61 -3.38
N LEU A 552 -7.65 -18.89 -3.78
CA LEU A 552 -8.90 -19.62 -4.01
C LEU A 552 -9.77 -19.68 -2.76
N ARG A 553 -9.19 -20.08 -1.61
CA ARG A 553 -9.90 -20.11 -0.33
C ARG A 553 -10.41 -18.73 0.08
N CYS A 554 -9.57 -17.71 -0.05
CA CYS A 554 -9.92 -16.32 0.24
C CYS A 554 -11.06 -15.81 -0.66
N ALA A 555 -11.04 -16.14 -1.95
CA ALA A 555 -12.08 -15.75 -2.89
C ALA A 555 -13.43 -16.41 -2.56
N VAL A 556 -13.42 -17.67 -2.12
CA VAL A 556 -14.63 -18.37 -1.67
C VAL A 556 -15.15 -17.79 -0.36
N ALA A 557 -14.29 -17.63 0.64
CA ALA A 557 -14.66 -17.07 1.94
C ALA A 557 -15.24 -15.66 1.83
N GLY A 558 -14.72 -14.85 0.89
CA GLY A 558 -15.20 -13.50 0.61
C GLY A 558 -16.41 -13.44 -0.34
N ALA A 559 -17.06 -14.57 -0.67
CA ALA A 559 -18.17 -14.65 -1.64
C ALA A 559 -17.86 -14.01 -3.01
N ARG A 560 -16.59 -14.04 -3.43
CA ARG A 560 -16.12 -13.56 -4.74
C ARG A 560 -16.09 -14.71 -5.77
N LEU A 561 -15.92 -15.93 -5.28
CA LEU A 561 -15.89 -17.16 -6.05
C LEU A 561 -16.85 -18.18 -5.41
N GLN A 562 -17.56 -18.95 -6.22
CA GLN A 562 -18.48 -19.99 -5.73
C GLN A 562 -17.69 -21.12 -5.08
N ALA A 563 -18.23 -21.78 -4.05
CA ALA A 563 -17.53 -22.88 -3.38
C ALA A 563 -17.26 -24.09 -4.29
N ASN A 564 -18.12 -24.32 -5.29
CA ASN A 564 -17.99 -25.36 -6.31
C ASN A 564 -17.35 -24.83 -7.62
N TYR A 565 -16.43 -23.87 -7.51
CA TYR A 565 -15.74 -23.28 -8.65
C TYR A 565 -15.06 -24.32 -9.54
N THR A 566 -14.84 -23.94 -10.79
CA THR A 566 -14.04 -24.73 -11.73
C THR A 566 -12.76 -23.97 -12.12
N VAL A 567 -11.63 -24.66 -12.10
CA VAL A 567 -10.33 -24.16 -12.55
C VAL A 567 -10.06 -24.69 -13.95
N HIS A 568 -9.68 -23.79 -14.85
CA HIS A 568 -9.24 -24.13 -16.20
C HIS A 568 -7.90 -23.48 -16.52
N GLY A 569 -7.08 -24.15 -17.33
CA GLY A 569 -5.99 -23.50 -18.05
C GLY A 569 -6.54 -22.75 -19.27
N HIS A 570 -5.95 -21.62 -19.62
CA HIS A 570 -6.42 -20.82 -20.76
C HIS A 570 -6.58 -21.62 -22.06
N ARG A 571 -5.69 -22.58 -22.34
CA ARG A 571 -5.75 -23.50 -23.50
C ARG A 571 -7.06 -24.27 -23.64
N GLN A 572 -7.82 -24.46 -22.57
CA GLN A 572 -9.10 -25.17 -22.63
C GLN A 572 -10.22 -24.29 -23.22
N MET A 573 -10.01 -22.97 -23.30
CA MET A 573 -11.02 -21.99 -23.73
C MET A 573 -10.73 -21.41 -25.12
N GLY A 574 -9.65 -21.82 -25.78
CA GLY A 574 -9.26 -21.35 -27.11
C GLY A 574 -7.92 -21.91 -27.59
N HIS A 575 -7.54 -21.56 -28.82
CA HIS A 575 -6.30 -22.04 -29.44
C HIS A 575 -5.08 -21.26 -28.94
N THR A 576 -4.51 -21.69 -27.82
CA THR A 576 -3.31 -21.10 -27.21
C THR A 576 -2.50 -22.16 -26.48
N LYS A 577 -1.19 -21.91 -26.30
CA LYS A 577 -0.31 -22.72 -25.44
C LYS A 577 -0.37 -22.30 -23.98
N CYS A 578 -0.95 -21.15 -23.66
CA CYS A 578 -1.10 -20.67 -22.28
C CYS A 578 -1.92 -21.67 -21.43
N PRO A 579 -1.52 -22.02 -20.18
CA PRO A 579 -0.49 -21.42 -19.33
C PRO A 579 0.93 -22.02 -19.45
N GLY A 580 1.27 -22.68 -20.55
CA GLY A 580 2.50 -23.48 -20.69
C GLY A 580 2.30 -24.92 -20.22
N ASP A 581 3.04 -25.87 -20.81
CA ASP A 581 2.79 -27.31 -20.60
C ASP A 581 3.08 -27.74 -19.16
N ALA A 582 4.19 -27.28 -18.57
CA ALA A 582 4.52 -27.61 -17.18
C ALA A 582 3.47 -27.06 -16.19
N LEU A 583 3.10 -25.77 -16.30
CA LEU A 583 2.09 -25.19 -15.42
C LEU A 583 0.70 -25.79 -15.65
N PHE A 584 0.36 -26.14 -16.90
CA PHE A 584 -0.90 -26.83 -17.18
C PHE A 584 -0.98 -28.20 -16.48
N GLN A 585 0.08 -29.00 -16.56
CA GLN A 585 0.14 -30.29 -15.85
C GLN A 585 0.05 -30.12 -14.32
N GLU A 586 0.64 -29.06 -13.76
CA GLU A 586 0.50 -28.78 -12.32
C GLU A 586 -0.94 -28.45 -11.93
N ILE A 587 -1.65 -27.62 -12.69
CA ILE A 587 -3.03 -27.24 -12.34
C ILE A 587 -4.03 -28.39 -12.49
N GLU A 588 -3.72 -29.45 -13.25
CA GLU A 588 -4.53 -30.68 -13.30
C GLU A 588 -4.64 -31.33 -11.92
N THR A 589 -3.67 -31.08 -11.02
CA THR A 589 -3.66 -31.60 -9.65
C THR A 589 -4.47 -30.74 -8.67
N TRP A 590 -5.00 -29.60 -9.11
CA TRP A 590 -5.68 -28.64 -8.24
C TRP A 590 -7.14 -29.02 -8.01
N HIS A 591 -7.64 -28.71 -6.81
CA HIS A 591 -9.06 -28.84 -6.52
C HIS A 591 -9.89 -27.97 -7.49
N GLY A 592 -10.96 -28.53 -8.03
CA GLY A 592 -11.85 -27.86 -8.97
C GLY A 592 -11.35 -27.85 -10.41
N PHE A 593 -10.19 -28.43 -10.74
CA PHE A 593 -9.76 -28.59 -12.13
C PHE A 593 -10.74 -29.47 -12.92
N LYS A 594 -11.04 -29.06 -14.16
CA LYS A 594 -11.83 -29.84 -15.13
C LYS A 594 -11.29 -29.68 -16.52
#